data_AF-A0A0M9A6Y6-F1
#
_entry.id   AF-A0A0M9A6Y6-F1
#
_cell.length_a   1.000
_cell.length_b   1.000
_cell.length_c   1.000
_cell.angle_alpha   90.00
_cell.angle_beta   90.00
_cell.angle_gamma   90.00
#
_symmetry.space_group_name_H-M   'P 1'
#
loop_
_entity.id
_entity.type
_entity.pdbx_description
1 polymer ?
#
loop_
_entity_poly.entity_id
_entity_poly.type
_entity_poly.pdbx_seq_one_letter_code
_entity_poly.pdbx_strand_id
1 'polypeptide(L)'
;MCDVYHPSYYNIGKLGCTDPIKISTTFYVYIELCEAKRYWEVNYKYNENLDLLYLEVKRNKNSQTEVYVPWPTSSNISLDMIEKMQRDLDVEQITLVFKLEDSTSIIYKVSKGLVKPASPGKTKLMKEKEEKKLNLEKEIRKNTSYLYELAKSLNTEDANKDDSNINHDNKMINE
;
A
#
# COMPACT_ATOMS: atom_id res chain seq x y z
N MET A 1 1.19 40.41 5.67
CA MET A 1 0.01 39.65 6.09
C MET A 1 -1.25 40.31 5.54
N CYS A 2 -1.69 39.91 4.35
CA CYS A 2 -2.98 40.30 3.76
C CYS A 2 -3.92 39.10 3.59
N ASP A 3 -3.50 37.91 4.03
CA ASP A 3 -4.20 36.64 3.80
C ASP A 3 -5.56 36.59 4.50
N VAL A 4 -5.70 37.36 5.59
CA VAL A 4 -6.93 37.50 6.36
C VAL A 4 -8.06 38.06 5.50
N TYR A 5 -7.81 38.76 4.39
CA TYR A 5 -8.88 39.34 3.56
C TYR A 5 -9.37 38.41 2.43
N HIS A 6 -8.79 37.22 2.25
CA HIS A 6 -9.17 36.36 1.15
C HIS A 6 -10.51 35.62 1.44
N PRO A 7 -11.51 35.65 0.53
CA PRO A 7 -12.80 35.00 0.76
C PRO A 7 -12.70 33.51 1.13
N SER A 8 -11.82 32.76 0.44
CA SER A 8 -11.59 31.35 0.75
C SER A 8 -11.03 31.11 2.15
N TYR A 9 -10.21 32.02 2.69
CA TYR A 9 -9.69 31.88 4.06
C TYR A 9 -10.83 31.92 5.08
N TYR A 10 -11.75 32.89 4.93
CA TYR A 10 -12.94 32.98 5.77
C TYR A 10 -13.86 31.77 5.62
N ASN A 11 -14.06 31.30 4.39
CA ASN A 11 -14.94 30.15 4.14
C ASN A 11 -14.39 28.87 4.78
N ILE A 12 -13.06 28.67 4.72
CA ILE A 12 -12.41 27.53 5.40
C ILE A 12 -12.59 27.65 6.91
N GLY A 13 -12.40 28.84 7.49
CA GLY A 13 -12.63 29.06 8.92
C GLY A 13 -14.09 28.83 9.36
N LYS A 14 -15.06 29.05 8.48
CA LYS A 14 -16.49 28.81 8.75
C LYS A 14 -16.89 27.33 8.75
N LEU A 15 -16.03 26.41 8.32
CA LEU A 15 -16.35 24.98 8.28
C LEU A 15 -16.42 24.33 9.67
N GLY A 16 -15.97 25.02 10.73
CA GLY A 16 -16.02 24.51 12.11
C GLY A 16 -14.67 24.27 12.77
N CYS A 17 -13.55 24.46 12.04
CA CYS A 17 -12.22 24.39 12.64
C CYS A 17 -11.91 25.68 13.40
N THR A 18 -11.46 25.58 14.65
CA THR A 18 -11.10 26.74 15.48
C THR A 18 -9.62 27.09 15.45
N ASP A 19 -8.77 26.21 14.89
CA ASP A 19 -7.32 26.39 14.91
C ASP A 19 -6.84 27.25 13.73
N PRO A 20 -6.32 28.47 13.98
CA PRO A 20 -5.86 29.38 12.92
C PRO A 20 -4.67 28.81 12.13
N ILE A 21 -3.86 27.93 12.72
CA ILE A 21 -2.71 27.30 12.06
C ILE A 21 -3.21 26.29 11.02
N LYS A 22 -4.20 25.46 11.37
CA LYS A 22 -4.82 24.52 10.42
C LYS A 22 -5.53 25.25 9.29
N ILE A 23 -6.25 26.34 9.61
CA ILE A 23 -6.96 27.15 8.60
C ILE A 23 -5.97 27.79 7.62
N SER A 24 -4.93 28.47 8.14
CA SER A 24 -3.90 29.10 7.29
C SER A 24 -3.14 28.08 6.45
N THR A 25 -2.71 26.97 7.05
CA THR A 25 -2.04 25.88 6.33
C THR A 25 -2.93 25.33 5.22
N THR A 26 -4.21 25.07 5.50
CA THR A 26 -5.19 24.60 4.51
C THR A 26 -5.40 25.61 3.39
N PHE A 27 -5.50 26.89 3.74
CA PHE A 27 -5.65 27.97 2.77
C PHE A 27 -4.45 28.05 1.81
N TYR A 28 -3.23 28.03 2.32
CA TYR A 28 -2.05 28.10 1.45
C TYR A 28 -1.92 26.86 0.55
N VAL A 29 -2.24 25.67 1.07
CA VAL A 29 -2.28 24.46 0.24
C VAL A 29 -3.36 24.58 -0.83
N TYR A 30 -4.55 25.04 -0.48
CA TYR A 30 -5.64 25.28 -1.44
C TYR A 30 -5.19 26.21 -2.58
N ILE A 31 -4.58 27.35 -2.25
CA ILE A 31 -4.06 28.29 -3.25
C ILE A 31 -2.99 27.64 -4.13
N GLU A 32 -2.06 26.89 -3.55
CA GLU A 32 -1.04 26.17 -4.33
C GLU A 32 -1.64 25.14 -5.29
N LEU A 33 -2.66 24.41 -4.86
CA LEU A 33 -3.33 23.42 -5.71
C LEU A 33 -4.11 24.09 -6.85
N CYS A 34 -4.74 25.24 -6.60
CA CYS A 34 -5.50 25.99 -7.60
C CYS A 34 -4.59 26.75 -8.58
N GLU A 35 -3.58 27.46 -8.09
CA GLU A 35 -2.79 28.40 -8.90
C GLU A 35 -1.52 27.76 -9.46
N ALA A 36 -0.76 27.05 -8.63
CA ALA A 36 0.51 26.47 -9.06
C ALA A 36 0.32 25.12 -9.75
N LYS A 37 -0.50 24.23 -9.19
CA LYS A 37 -0.77 22.90 -9.76
C LYS A 37 -1.90 22.92 -10.80
N ARG A 38 -2.76 23.92 -10.78
CA ARG A 38 -3.88 24.12 -11.73
C ARG A 38 -4.80 22.90 -11.83
N TYR A 39 -5.15 22.33 -10.67
CA TYR A 39 -6.08 21.22 -10.62
C TYR A 39 -7.49 21.64 -11.06
N TRP A 40 -8.21 20.70 -11.66
CA TRP A 40 -9.53 20.94 -12.25
C TRP A 40 -10.57 21.34 -11.21
N GLU A 41 -10.59 20.64 -10.08
CA GLU A 41 -11.54 20.87 -9.00
C GLU A 41 -10.82 20.66 -7.66
N VAL A 42 -10.97 21.62 -6.74
CA VAL A 42 -10.40 21.57 -5.39
C VAL A 42 -11.48 22.03 -4.41
N ASN A 43 -11.93 21.12 -3.55
CA ASN A 43 -12.97 21.36 -2.56
C ASN A 43 -12.41 21.16 -1.15
N TYR A 44 -12.51 22.17 -0.29
CA TYR A 44 -12.16 22.03 1.13
C TYR A 44 -13.32 21.48 1.94
N LYS A 45 -13.01 20.61 2.89
CA LYS A 45 -13.97 20.01 3.83
C LYS A 45 -13.34 19.92 5.21
N TYR A 46 -14.21 19.86 6.21
CA TYR A 46 -13.83 19.65 7.60
C TYR A 46 -14.52 18.40 8.12
N ASN A 47 -13.75 17.52 8.75
CA ASN A 47 -14.26 16.37 9.45
C ASN A 47 -14.25 16.67 10.96
N GLU A 48 -15.43 16.85 11.54
CA GLU A 48 -15.62 17.17 12.96
C GLU A 48 -15.12 16.04 13.88
N ASN A 49 -15.25 14.78 13.48
CA ASN A 49 -14.86 13.63 14.30
C ASN A 49 -13.35 13.57 14.51
N LEU A 50 -12.59 14.00 13.49
CA LEU A 50 -11.13 14.00 13.51
C LEU A 50 -10.51 15.37 13.80
N ASP A 51 -11.33 16.43 13.90
CA ASP A 51 -10.88 17.82 13.88
C ASP A 51 -9.81 18.05 12.78
N LEU A 52 -10.18 17.64 11.56
CA LEU A 52 -9.27 17.61 10.41
C LEU A 52 -9.84 18.35 9.21
N LEU A 53 -9.08 19.33 8.73
CA LEU A 53 -9.30 19.96 7.44
C LEU A 53 -8.63 19.12 6.34
N TYR A 54 -9.36 18.86 5.27
CA TYR A 54 -8.86 18.15 4.11
C TYR A 54 -9.42 18.73 2.82
N LEU A 55 -8.76 18.41 1.72
CA LEU A 55 -9.04 18.91 0.38
C LEU A 55 -9.33 17.71 -0.51
N GLU A 56 -10.51 17.69 -1.13
CA GLU A 56 -10.85 16.77 -2.20
C GLU A 56 -10.46 17.38 -3.53
N VAL A 57 -9.65 16.66 -4.29
CA VAL A 57 -8.96 17.20 -5.45
C VAL A 57 -9.20 16.31 -6.66
N LYS A 58 -9.54 16.91 -7.80
CA LYS A 58 -9.50 16.25 -9.10
C LYS A 58 -8.48 16.94 -10.00
N ARG A 59 -7.56 16.16 -10.54
CA ARG A 59 -6.55 16.66 -11.48
C ARG A 59 -7.19 17.01 -12.82
N ASN A 60 -8.03 16.13 -13.33
CA ASN A 60 -8.75 16.27 -14.61
C ASN A 60 -10.24 15.96 -14.41
N LYS A 61 -11.08 16.31 -15.38
CA LYS A 61 -12.53 16.04 -15.34
C LYS A 61 -12.90 14.57 -15.07
N ASN A 62 -12.09 13.63 -15.58
CA ASN A 62 -12.34 12.18 -15.46
C ASN A 62 -11.41 11.48 -14.45
N SER A 63 -10.58 12.23 -13.71
CA SER A 63 -9.71 11.61 -12.69
C SER A 63 -10.52 11.26 -11.45
N GLN A 64 -10.12 10.19 -10.75
CA GLN A 64 -10.62 9.90 -9.42
C GLN A 64 -10.30 11.07 -8.47
N THR A 65 -11.19 11.29 -7.51
CA THR A 65 -10.98 12.28 -6.45
C THR A 65 -9.88 11.79 -5.53
N GLU A 66 -8.82 12.58 -5.38
CA GLU A 66 -7.73 12.34 -4.43
C GLU A 66 -7.95 13.20 -3.18
N VAL A 67 -7.58 12.68 -2.00
CA VAL A 67 -7.63 13.43 -0.75
C VAL A 67 -6.26 13.98 -0.41
N TYR A 68 -6.21 15.29 -0.18
CA TYR A 68 -5.06 16.06 0.24
C TYR A 68 -5.29 16.56 1.67
N VAL A 69 -4.38 16.26 2.59
CA VAL A 69 -4.46 16.66 3.99
C VAL A 69 -3.32 17.65 4.27
N PRO A 70 -3.63 18.95 4.43
CA PRO A 70 -2.66 19.95 4.86
C PRO A 70 -2.19 19.65 6.28
N TRP A 71 -0.88 19.65 6.49
CA TRP A 71 -0.28 19.38 7.80
C TRP A 71 0.81 20.42 8.12
N PRO A 72 0.75 21.09 9.29
CA PRO A 72 1.79 22.02 9.68
C PRO A 72 3.07 21.26 10.08
N THR A 73 4.23 21.72 9.63
CA THR A 73 5.52 21.08 9.94
C THR A 73 5.91 21.17 11.41
N SER A 74 5.36 22.13 12.14
CA SER A 74 5.51 22.25 13.60
C SER A 74 4.82 21.13 14.37
N SER A 75 3.92 20.37 13.75
CA SER A 75 3.14 19.31 14.39
C SER A 75 3.62 17.92 13.98
N ASN A 76 3.85 17.07 14.98
CA ASN A 76 4.18 15.66 14.73
C ASN A 76 2.95 14.89 14.24
N ILE A 77 3.16 13.98 13.29
CA ILE A 77 2.14 13.05 12.82
C ILE A 77 2.54 11.62 13.19
N SER A 78 1.61 10.86 13.76
CA SER A 78 1.80 9.44 14.06
C SER A 78 1.19 8.55 12.98
N LEU A 79 1.70 7.33 12.83
CA LEU A 79 1.12 6.34 11.91
C LEU A 79 -0.33 6.03 12.28
N ASP A 80 -0.62 5.90 13.57
CA ASP A 80 -1.99 5.66 14.07
C ASP A 80 -2.96 6.76 13.64
N MET A 81 -2.51 8.01 13.60
CA MET A 81 -3.32 9.12 13.12
C MET A 81 -3.60 8.99 11.63
N ILE A 82 -2.58 8.69 10.82
CA ILE A 82 -2.75 8.49 9.37
C ILE A 82 -3.73 7.34 9.08
N GLU A 83 -3.63 6.24 9.83
CA GLU A 83 -4.57 5.13 9.68
C GLU A 83 -6.00 5.51 10.10
N LYS A 84 -6.17 6.31 11.17
CA LYS A 84 -7.48 6.84 11.56
C LYS A 84 -8.07 7.70 10.45
N MET A 85 -7.26 8.60 9.87
CA MET A 85 -7.68 9.42 8.73
C MET A 85 -8.15 8.56 7.56
N GLN A 86 -7.39 7.51 7.20
CA GLN A 86 -7.75 6.59 6.11
C GLN A 86 -9.05 5.83 6.39
N ARG A 87 -9.28 5.42 7.65
CA ARG A 87 -10.51 4.72 8.05
C ARG A 87 -11.73 5.63 8.02
N ASP A 88 -11.64 6.81 8.63
CA ASP A 88 -12.81 7.69 8.79
C ASP A 88 -13.19 8.42 7.50
N LEU A 89 -12.23 8.64 6.59
CA LEU A 89 -12.48 9.20 5.27
C LEU A 89 -12.80 8.11 4.22
N ASP A 90 -12.73 6.82 4.60
CA ASP A 90 -12.92 5.66 3.72
C ASP A 90 -12.11 5.74 2.41
N VAL A 91 -10.81 6.00 2.54
CA VAL A 91 -9.89 6.17 1.41
C VAL A 91 -8.70 5.23 1.50
N GLU A 92 -8.34 4.66 0.35
CA GLU A 92 -7.16 3.79 0.26
C GLU A 92 -5.84 4.57 0.29
N GLN A 93 -5.86 5.84 -0.14
CA GLN A 93 -4.67 6.67 -0.29
C GLN A 93 -4.96 8.09 0.16
N ILE A 94 -4.05 8.66 0.95
CA ILE A 94 -4.09 10.05 1.39
C ILE A 94 -2.78 10.73 0.99
N THR A 95 -2.88 11.97 0.54
CA THR A 95 -1.73 12.81 0.22
C THR A 95 -1.54 13.83 1.34
N LEU A 96 -0.47 13.70 2.12
CA LEU A 96 -0.08 14.66 3.15
C LEU A 96 0.71 15.81 2.51
N VAL A 97 0.32 17.04 2.82
CA VAL A 97 1.02 18.25 2.35
C VAL A 97 1.58 18.99 3.55
N PHE A 98 2.89 18.91 3.73
CA PHE A 98 3.60 19.62 4.78
C PHE A 98 4.00 21.01 4.29
N LYS A 99 3.52 22.06 4.97
CA LYS A 99 3.87 23.44 4.65
C LYS A 99 4.90 23.95 5.64
N LEU A 100 6.05 24.38 5.12
CA LEU A 100 7.10 25.04 5.89
C LEU A 100 6.85 26.56 5.96
N GLU A 101 7.47 27.23 6.93
CA GLU A 101 7.39 28.68 7.12
C GLU A 101 7.97 29.48 5.94
N ASP A 102 8.93 28.89 5.21
CA ASP A 102 9.53 29.46 4.00
C ASP A 102 8.63 29.33 2.75
N SER A 103 7.36 28.93 2.94
CA SER A 103 6.39 28.62 1.89
C SER A 103 6.71 27.38 1.04
N THR A 104 7.73 26.59 1.39
CA THR A 104 8.01 25.31 0.74
C THR A 104 6.94 24.28 1.12
N SER A 105 6.48 23.52 0.13
CA SER A 105 5.52 22.43 0.34
C SER A 105 6.13 21.08 0.02
N ILE A 106 6.03 20.15 0.96
CA ILE A 106 6.48 18.77 0.79
C ILE A 106 5.25 17.88 0.73
N ILE A 107 5.11 17.14 -0.37
CA ILE A 107 3.92 16.33 -0.67
C ILE A 107 4.31 14.85 -0.57
N TYR A 108 3.70 14.13 0.37
CA TYR A 108 3.87 12.69 0.53
C TYR A 108 2.57 11.96 0.29
N LYS A 109 2.61 10.94 -0.56
CA LYS A 109 1.46 10.07 -0.80
C LYS A 109 1.58 8.81 0.05
N VAL A 110 0.55 8.52 0.82
CA VAL A 110 0.50 7.41 1.77
C VAL A 110 -0.65 6.48 1.40
N SER A 111 -0.33 5.21 1.14
CA SER A 111 -1.32 4.16 0.91
C SER A 111 -1.65 3.40 2.20
N LYS A 112 -2.82 2.77 2.24
CA LYS A 112 -3.24 1.87 3.30
C LYS A 112 -2.29 0.68 3.43
N GLY A 113 -2.13 0.17 4.65
CA GLY A 113 -1.25 -0.97 4.94
C GLY A 113 0.18 -0.57 5.31
N LEU A 114 0.37 0.60 5.93
CA LEU A 114 1.65 0.94 6.54
C LEU A 114 1.95 -0.06 7.66
N VAL A 115 3.09 -0.75 7.56
CA VAL A 115 3.56 -1.67 8.59
C VAL A 115 4.91 -1.19 9.09
N LYS A 116 5.13 -1.27 10.40
CA LYS A 116 6.43 -0.98 10.99
C LYS A 116 7.49 -1.89 10.35
N PRO A 117 8.59 -1.35 9.83
CA PRO A 117 9.63 -2.19 9.24
C PRO A 117 10.13 -3.21 10.26
N ALA A 118 10.39 -4.43 9.78
CA ALA A 118 10.96 -5.47 10.62
C ALA A 118 12.33 -5.02 11.14
N SER A 119 12.71 -5.52 12.33
CA SER A 119 14.02 -5.22 12.91
C SER A 119 15.14 -5.63 11.95
N PRO A 120 16.28 -4.92 11.92
CA PRO A 120 17.33 -5.17 10.94
C PRO A 120 17.86 -6.61 10.96
N GLY A 121 17.90 -7.25 12.14
CA GLY A 121 18.26 -8.66 12.28
C GLY A 121 17.22 -9.60 11.63
N LYS A 122 15.93 -9.34 11.84
CA LYS A 122 14.85 -10.14 11.24
C LYS A 122 14.78 -9.94 9.72
N THR A 123 15.03 -8.73 9.23
CA THR A 123 15.10 -8.41 7.80
C THR A 123 16.23 -9.17 7.11
N LYS A 124 17.43 -9.25 7.71
CA LYS A 124 18.54 -10.06 7.18
C LYS A 124 18.17 -11.53 7.06
N LEU A 125 17.59 -12.11 8.12
CA LEU A 125 17.15 -13.50 8.12
C LEU A 125 16.05 -13.79 7.08
N MET A 126 15.10 -12.87 6.89
CA MET A 126 14.07 -13.00 5.85
C MET A 126 14.69 -12.97 4.46
N LYS A 127 15.62 -12.05 4.20
CA LYS A 127 16.32 -11.95 2.92
C LYS A 127 17.16 -13.20 2.63
N GLU A 128 17.91 -13.71 3.61
CA GLU A 128 18.67 -14.96 3.46
C GLU A 128 17.76 -16.16 3.16
N LYS A 129 16.58 -16.23 3.79
CA LYS A 129 15.59 -17.27 3.50
C LYS A 129 15.03 -17.16 2.09
N GLU A 130 14.71 -15.95 1.63
CA GLU A 130 14.23 -15.71 0.28
C GLU A 130 15.30 -16.04 -0.78
N GLU A 131 16.56 -15.67 -0.54
CA GLU A 131 17.68 -16.01 -1.42
C GLU A 131 17.89 -17.52 -1.52
N LYS A 132 17.82 -18.25 -0.39
CA LYS A 132 17.87 -19.71 -0.37
C LYS A 132 16.72 -20.33 -1.16
N LYS A 133 15.49 -19.83 -0.97
CA LYS A 133 14.31 -20.29 -1.70
C LYS A 133 14.47 -20.06 -3.20
N LEU A 134 14.93 -18.89 -3.61
CA LEU A 134 15.15 -18.54 -5.01
C LEU A 134 16.22 -19.41 -5.66
N ASN A 135 17.30 -19.72 -4.93
CA ASN A 135 18.35 -20.61 -5.42
C ASN A 135 17.83 -22.04 -5.61
N LEU A 136 17.05 -22.55 -4.65
CA LEU A 136 16.38 -23.85 -4.76
C LEU A 136 15.41 -23.90 -5.96
N GLU A 137 14.58 -22.87 -6.16
CA GLU A 137 13.68 -22.79 -7.32
C GLU A 137 14.43 -22.78 -8.65
N LYS A 138 15.56 -22.06 -8.72
CA LYS A 138 16.42 -22.06 -9.91
C LYS A 138 17.03 -23.43 -10.18
N GLU A 139 17.44 -24.15 -9.13
CA GLU A 139 18.01 -25.48 -9.25
C GLU A 139 16.97 -26.50 -9.69
N ILE A 140 15.77 -26.48 -9.09
CA ILE A 140 14.62 -27.28 -9.52
C ILE A 140 14.32 -27.02 -11.00
N ARG A 141 14.25 -25.74 -11.40
CA ARG A 141 13.96 -25.37 -12.80
C ARG A 141 15.03 -25.84 -13.79
N LYS A 142 16.30 -25.87 -13.39
CA LYS A 142 17.38 -26.41 -14.21
C LYS A 142 17.30 -27.93 -14.35
N ASN A 143 16.86 -28.61 -13.30
CA ASN A 143 16.82 -30.07 -13.24
C ASN A 143 15.46 -30.68 -13.64
N THR A 144 14.50 -29.87 -14.07
CA THR A 144 13.13 -30.31 -14.42
C THR A 144 13.11 -31.50 -15.39
N SER A 145 13.92 -31.47 -16.45
CA SER A 145 13.94 -32.54 -17.46
C SER A 145 14.43 -33.85 -16.86
N TYR A 146 15.47 -33.81 -16.04
CA TYR A 146 16.02 -34.98 -15.35
C TYR A 146 15.02 -35.56 -14.34
N LEU A 147 14.37 -34.70 -13.56
CA LEU A 147 13.34 -35.11 -12.61
C LEU A 147 12.12 -35.73 -13.31
N TYR A 148 11.75 -35.23 -14.49
CA TYR A 148 10.66 -35.78 -15.29
C TYR A 148 10.98 -37.19 -15.82
N GLU A 149 12.18 -37.39 -16.37
CA GLU A 149 12.62 -38.72 -16.83
C GLU A 149 12.69 -39.73 -15.67
N LEU A 150 13.20 -39.31 -14.50
CA LEU A 150 13.24 -40.14 -13.30
C LEU A 150 11.83 -40.55 -12.83
N ALA A 151 10.88 -39.60 -12.83
CA ALA A 151 9.50 -39.89 -12.48
C ALA A 151 8.84 -40.86 -13.48
N LYS A 152 9.18 -40.75 -14.76
CA LYS A 152 8.71 -41.68 -15.80
C LYS A 152 9.28 -43.09 -15.59
N SER A 153 10.57 -43.21 -15.25
CA SER A 153 11.20 -44.51 -15.00
C SER A 153 10.64 -45.22 -13.76
N LEU A 154 10.36 -44.47 -12.69
CA LEU A 154 9.73 -45.01 -11.46
C LEU A 154 8.34 -45.62 -11.74
N ASN A 155 7.49 -44.94 -12.52
CA ASN A 155 6.18 -45.47 -12.88
C ASN A 155 6.25 -46.76 -13.72
N THR A 156 7.27 -46.92 -14.55
CA THR A 156 7.50 -48.17 -15.30
C THR A 156 8.02 -49.31 -14.43
N GLU A 157 8.75 -49.04 -13.34
CA GLU A 157 9.20 -50.10 -12.41
C GLU A 157 8.06 -50.64 -11.54
N ASP A 158 7.10 -49.79 -11.17
CA ASP A 158 5.91 -50.22 -10.43
C ASP A 158 4.94 -51.01 -11.32
N ALA A 159 4.78 -50.64 -12.59
CA ALA A 159 3.99 -51.42 -13.56
C ALA A 159 4.59 -52.81 -13.87
N ASN A 160 5.92 -52.96 -13.83
CA ASN A 160 6.59 -54.24 -14.07
C ASN A 160 6.61 -55.16 -12.84
N LYS A 161 6.35 -54.66 -11.63
CA LYS A 161 6.24 -55.50 -10.43
C LYS A 161 4.88 -56.17 -10.30
N ASP A 162 3.81 -55.54 -10.76
CA ASP A 162 2.47 -56.12 -10.72
C ASP A 162 2.27 -57.28 -11.72
N ASP A 163 3.03 -57.34 -12.81
CA ASP A 163 2.96 -58.44 -13.79
C ASP A 163 3.78 -59.69 -13.41
N SER A 164 4.65 -59.60 -12.39
CA SER A 164 5.57 -60.70 -12.02
C SER A 164 5.05 -61.68 -10.95
N ASN A 165 3.85 -61.45 -10.40
CA ASN A 165 3.27 -62.28 -9.33
C ASN A 165 2.11 -63.19 -9.75
N ILE A 166 1.84 -63.33 -11.05
CA ILE A 166 0.85 -64.29 -11.57
C ILE A 166 1.61 -65.35 -12.38
N ASN A 167 2.27 -66.31 -11.72
CA ASN A 167 2.52 -67.66 -12.24
C ASN A 167 3.36 -68.50 -11.26
N HIS A 168 2.77 -68.92 -10.14
CA HIS A 168 3.06 -70.25 -9.60
C HIS A 168 1.96 -70.66 -8.64
N ASP A 169 0.91 -71.31 -9.16
CA ASP A 169 0.17 -72.35 -8.43
C ASP A 169 -0.77 -73.05 -9.41
N ASN A 170 -0.31 -74.17 -9.96
CA ASN A 170 -1.17 -75.24 -10.47
C ASN A 170 -0.31 -76.50 -10.65
N LYS A 171 -0.14 -77.26 -9.57
CA LYS A 171 0.25 -78.67 -9.64
C LYS A 171 -0.42 -79.48 -8.53
N MET A 172 -1.39 -80.30 -8.97
CA MET A 172 -1.96 -81.49 -8.34
C MET A 172 -2.79 -81.20 -7.08
N ILE A 173 -4.01 -81.73 -6.96
CA ILE A 173 -4.35 -83.11 -6.53
C ILE A 173 -5.92 -83.13 -6.61
N ASN A 174 -6.62 -84.10 -7.19
CA ASN A 174 -6.98 -85.38 -6.58
C ASN A 174 -7.79 -86.27 -7.54
N GLU A 175 -7.70 -87.56 -7.24
CA GLU A 175 -8.57 -88.68 -7.63
C GLU A 175 -10.07 -88.44 -7.39
#